data_AF-A0A521Y680-F1
#
_entry.id   AF-A0A521Y680-F1
#
_cell.length_a   1.000
_cell.length_b   1.000
_cell.length_c   1.000
_cell.angle_alpha   90.00
_cell.angle_beta   90.00
_cell.angle_gamma   90.00
#
_symmetry.space_group_name_H-M   'P 1'
#
loop_
_entity.id
_entity.type
_entity.pdbx_description
1 polymer ?
#
loop_
_entity_poly.entity_id
_entity_poly.type
_entity_poly.pdbx_seq_one_letter_code
_entity_poly.pdbx_strand_id
1 'polypeptide(L)'
;MLKMKMTAAALAMLAATGAWAQSRDDIVLDIKQIEEIVNAALPPVIGESNAELVRKLGQAKLGTPLSKSFDIKKVQTAVFGRNAAARAADCDRTKTSAGEADDGECTLTRGTPEGNGAFQLVSFSKNIGNGNIKILKRPASPTEDGLDKWPKPVATKLTDADALGKALAFATETLGLPKGEIPLPPTSSTAGFKLPVRTLALGLGDGEKTTDTIAVQKIVTLQRALEIPEIKDPASGRSLTQVLAPGRAVVVLDDAGVQQVHVANWHELVANPKLDPAQAKSRAQLVREIAQDLADEGLTQISSVKILIGLNDGYPNPDDPNSPQCARCFVIDPSLIVSVTPVAKAERPTQSFGTAGFVRQYSLLNGARQSEEVVGR
;
A
#
# COMPACT_ATOMS: atom_id res chain seq x y z
N MET A 1 -73.95 -18.77 -44.62
CA MET A 1 -74.33 -19.22 -43.27
C MET A 1 -73.07 -19.62 -42.52
N LEU A 2 -72.82 -19.03 -41.33
CA LEU A 2 -71.87 -19.41 -40.27
C LEU A 2 -70.38 -19.61 -40.66
N LYS A 3 -69.35 -19.21 -39.92
CA LYS A 3 -69.09 -18.37 -38.73
C LYS A 3 -67.53 -18.37 -38.62
N MET A 4 -66.90 -17.22 -38.37
CA MET A 4 -65.86 -16.98 -37.33
C MET A 4 -64.77 -18.08 -37.10
N LYS A 5 -63.44 -17.86 -37.09
CA LYS A 5 -62.64 -16.77 -36.51
C LYS A 5 -61.20 -16.72 -37.09
N MET A 6 -60.68 -15.50 -37.10
CA MET A 6 -59.29 -15.00 -36.99
C MET A 6 -58.15 -16.00 -36.74
N THR A 7 -57.07 -15.88 -37.52
CA THR A 7 -55.85 -15.16 -37.07
C THR A 7 -55.04 -14.65 -38.28
N ALA A 8 -54.90 -13.33 -38.35
CA ALA A 8 -53.92 -12.57 -39.15
C ALA A 8 -52.53 -12.67 -38.47
N ALA A 9 -51.36 -12.33 -39.02
CA ALA A 9 -50.87 -11.73 -40.25
C ALA A 9 -49.37 -12.16 -40.36
N ALA A 10 -48.87 -12.56 -41.53
CA ALA A 10 -48.01 -11.76 -42.42
C ALA A 10 -46.90 -10.98 -41.68
N LEU A 11 -45.66 -11.48 -41.75
CA LEU A 11 -44.60 -11.14 -42.73
C LEU A 11 -43.92 -9.78 -42.48
N ALA A 12 -42.62 -9.90 -42.25
CA ALA A 12 -41.54 -8.91 -42.30
C ALA A 12 -41.78 -7.66 -43.19
N MET A 13 -41.35 -6.50 -42.69
CA MET A 13 -40.07 -5.90 -43.09
C MET A 13 -39.72 -4.60 -42.35
N LEU A 14 -38.43 -4.49 -42.00
CA LEU A 14 -37.58 -3.31 -41.77
C LEU A 14 -37.96 -2.25 -40.72
N ALA A 15 -37.14 -2.19 -39.66
CA ALA A 15 -36.49 -0.93 -39.27
C ALA A 15 -35.15 -1.21 -38.58
N ALA A 16 -34.13 -0.46 -39.00
CA ALA A 16 -32.74 -0.55 -38.59
C ALA A 16 -32.53 -0.44 -37.07
N THR A 17 -31.62 -1.25 -36.53
CA THR A 17 -30.68 -0.92 -35.42
C THR A 17 -29.70 -2.07 -35.22
N GLY A 18 -28.99 -2.43 -36.29
CA GLY A 18 -27.92 -3.43 -36.26
C GLY A 18 -26.58 -2.83 -36.65
N ALA A 19 -26.24 -1.67 -36.09
CA ALA A 19 -24.93 -1.04 -36.28
C ALA A 19 -24.63 -0.09 -35.10
N TRP A 20 -24.46 -0.67 -33.91
CA TRP A 20 -23.66 -0.05 -32.83
C TRP A 20 -22.69 -1.10 -32.26
N ALA A 21 -22.04 -1.85 -33.14
CA ALA A 21 -20.64 -2.17 -32.93
C ALA A 21 -19.85 -0.97 -33.46
N GLN A 22 -19.97 0.19 -32.80
CA GLN A 22 -18.87 1.13 -32.86
C GLN A 22 -17.72 0.36 -32.23
N SER A 23 -16.78 -0.09 -33.05
CA SER A 23 -15.40 -0.17 -32.62
C SER A 23 -15.18 1.06 -31.76
N ARG A 24 -14.95 0.87 -30.45
CA ARG A 24 -14.31 1.93 -29.69
C ARG A 24 -13.02 2.15 -30.46
N ASP A 25 -12.97 3.22 -31.26
CA ASP A 25 -11.71 3.74 -31.73
C ASP A 25 -10.80 3.73 -30.51
N ASP A 26 -9.63 3.12 -30.64
CA ASP A 26 -8.61 3.19 -29.61
C ASP A 26 -8.30 4.67 -29.40
N ILE A 27 -9.02 5.33 -28.50
CA ILE A 27 -8.81 6.75 -28.18
C ILE A 27 -7.43 6.80 -27.54
N VAL A 28 -6.44 7.18 -28.34
CA VAL A 28 -5.12 7.56 -27.87
C VAL A 28 -5.28 8.95 -27.28
N LEU A 29 -5.12 9.05 -25.97
CA LEU A 29 -5.21 10.33 -25.26
C LEU A 29 -4.06 11.24 -25.67
N ASP A 30 -4.37 12.47 -26.07
CA ASP A 30 -3.36 13.51 -26.22
C ASP A 30 -2.99 14.14 -24.85
N ILE A 31 -1.90 14.90 -24.79
CA ILE A 31 -1.43 15.51 -23.54
C ILE A 31 -2.49 16.41 -22.88
N LYS A 32 -3.32 17.11 -23.66
CA LYS A 32 -4.36 17.99 -23.11
C LYS A 32 -5.50 17.19 -22.48
N GLN A 33 -5.87 16.06 -23.09
CA GLN A 33 -6.84 15.14 -22.53
C GLN A 33 -6.32 14.51 -21.23
N ILE A 34 -5.02 14.19 -21.15
CA ILE A 34 -4.39 13.74 -19.90
C ILE A 34 -4.40 14.84 -18.85
N GLU A 35 -4.05 16.08 -19.21
CA GLU A 35 -4.14 17.25 -18.32
C GLU A 35 -5.55 17.46 -17.77
N GLU A 36 -6.59 17.32 -18.61
CA GLU A 36 -7.99 17.43 -18.18
C GLU A 36 -8.37 16.34 -17.17
N ILE A 37 -7.96 15.09 -17.43
CA ILE A 37 -8.19 13.96 -16.51
C ILE A 37 -7.49 14.19 -15.16
N VAL A 38 -6.21 14.60 -15.20
CA VAL A 38 -5.42 14.89 -13.99
C VAL A 38 -6.01 16.07 -13.23
N ASN A 39 -6.37 17.14 -13.93
CA ASN A 39 -6.99 18.30 -13.32
C ASN A 39 -8.34 17.98 -12.69
N ALA A 40 -9.15 17.10 -13.30
CA ALA A 40 -10.39 16.63 -12.69
C ALA A 40 -10.16 15.74 -11.46
N ALA A 41 -9.06 14.99 -11.43
CA ALA A 41 -8.70 14.10 -10.32
C ALA A 41 -8.03 14.82 -9.14
N LEU A 42 -7.46 16.01 -9.34
CA LEU A 42 -6.79 16.78 -8.30
C LEU A 42 -7.78 17.28 -7.23
N PRO A 43 -7.51 17.04 -5.93
CA PRO A 43 -8.38 17.50 -4.85
C PRO A 43 -8.69 19.00 -4.91
N PRO A 44 -9.90 19.44 -4.56
CA PRO A 44 -10.29 20.86 -4.60
C PRO A 44 -9.47 21.78 -3.69
N VAL A 45 -8.85 21.22 -2.66
CA VAL A 45 -7.95 21.97 -1.76
C VAL A 45 -6.61 22.34 -2.41
N ILE A 46 -6.25 21.73 -3.55
CA ILE A 46 -5.08 22.10 -4.35
C ILE A 46 -5.46 23.29 -5.23
N GLY A 47 -4.96 24.48 -4.87
CA GLY A 47 -5.24 25.74 -5.56
C GLY A 47 -4.04 26.33 -6.31
N GLU A 48 -4.17 27.58 -6.75
CA GLU A 48 -3.08 28.31 -7.40
C GLU A 48 -1.95 28.68 -6.44
N SER A 49 -2.23 28.76 -5.14
CA SER A 49 -1.23 28.87 -4.09
C SER A 49 -1.45 27.76 -3.06
N ASN A 50 -0.45 26.90 -2.91
CA ASN A 50 -0.47 25.76 -1.98
C ASN A 50 0.43 25.97 -0.75
N ALA A 51 0.92 27.19 -0.52
CA ALA A 51 1.83 27.49 0.60
C ALA A 51 1.25 27.09 1.96
N GLU A 52 0.00 27.46 2.22
CA GLU A 52 -0.66 27.12 3.49
C GLU A 52 -0.86 25.61 3.67
N LEU A 53 -1.15 24.89 2.58
CA LEU A 53 -1.25 23.43 2.58
C LEU A 53 0.10 22.80 2.95
N VAL A 54 1.17 23.21 2.26
CA VAL A 54 2.55 22.75 2.53
C VAL A 54 2.95 23.03 3.97
N ARG A 55 2.65 24.23 4.49
CA ARG A 55 2.93 24.61 5.87
C ARG A 55 2.25 23.68 6.87
N LYS A 56 0.97 23.35 6.67
CA LYS A 56 0.22 22.42 7.54
C LYS A 56 0.78 21.01 7.46
N LEU A 57 1.11 20.53 6.26
CA LEU A 57 1.69 19.19 6.07
C LEU A 57 3.07 19.06 6.76
N GLY A 58 3.88 20.12 6.76
CA GLY A 58 5.14 20.16 7.49
C GLY A 58 5.01 20.11 9.02
N GLN A 59 3.81 20.32 9.55
CA GLN A 59 3.51 20.26 10.98
C GLN A 59 2.95 18.89 11.41
N ALA A 60 3.13 17.86 10.58
CA ALA A 60 2.70 16.50 10.90
C ALA A 60 3.31 16.02 12.22
N LYS A 61 2.47 15.42 13.08
CA LYS A 61 2.91 14.85 14.36
C LYS A 61 3.61 13.52 14.12
N LEU A 62 4.85 13.42 14.58
CA LEU A 62 5.69 12.24 14.44
C LEU A 62 5.60 11.39 15.72
N GLY A 63 5.49 10.08 15.56
CA GLY A 63 5.42 9.13 16.66
C GLY A 63 6.79 8.89 17.32
N THR A 64 6.81 7.97 18.30
CA THR A 64 8.05 7.51 18.90
C THR A 64 8.93 6.80 17.86
N PRO A 65 10.20 7.17 17.68
CA PRO A 65 11.09 6.51 16.73
C PRO A 65 11.28 5.02 17.01
N LEU A 66 11.38 4.20 15.96
CA LEU A 66 11.53 2.73 16.07
C LEU A 66 12.80 2.32 16.84
N SER A 67 13.89 3.08 16.73
CA SER A 67 15.12 2.90 17.52
C SER A 67 14.89 2.96 19.03
N LYS A 68 13.79 3.56 19.48
CA LYS A 68 13.42 3.67 20.90
C LYS A 68 12.34 2.68 21.31
N SER A 69 11.44 2.30 20.41
CA SER A 69 10.29 1.45 20.72
C SER A 69 10.47 -0.03 20.34
N PHE A 70 11.34 -0.34 19.38
CA PHE A 70 11.60 -1.72 18.95
C PHE A 70 12.41 -2.48 20.01
N ASP A 71 11.86 -3.58 20.50
CA ASP A 71 12.53 -4.50 21.42
C ASP A 71 12.66 -5.89 20.79
N ILE A 72 13.88 -6.24 20.39
CA ILE A 72 14.17 -7.53 19.77
C ILE A 72 13.85 -8.71 20.69
N LYS A 73 14.00 -8.57 22.02
CA LYS A 73 13.68 -9.67 22.97
C LYS A 73 12.18 -9.94 22.98
N LYS A 74 11.37 -8.88 22.91
CA LYS A 74 9.91 -8.99 22.81
C LYS A 74 9.50 -9.67 21.52
N VAL A 75 10.08 -9.27 20.39
CA VAL A 75 9.83 -9.90 19.09
C VAL A 75 10.25 -11.37 19.08
N GLN A 76 11.44 -11.69 19.59
CA GLN A 76 11.92 -13.07 19.69
C GLN A 76 10.99 -13.94 20.54
N THR A 77 10.53 -13.43 21.68
CA THR A 77 9.59 -14.14 22.56
C THR A 77 8.26 -14.39 21.85
N ALA A 78 7.74 -13.40 21.12
CA ALA A 78 6.48 -13.51 20.39
C ALA A 78 6.56 -14.46 19.17
N VAL A 79 7.73 -14.59 18.54
CA VAL A 79 7.91 -15.42 17.34
C VAL A 79 8.37 -16.83 17.69
N PHE A 80 9.44 -16.97 18.47
CA PHE A 80 10.08 -18.25 18.78
C PHE A 80 9.61 -18.87 20.11
N GLY A 81 8.89 -18.12 20.94
CA GLY A 81 8.46 -18.56 22.26
C GLY A 81 9.65 -18.76 23.20
N ARG A 82 9.67 -19.89 23.90
CA ARG A 82 10.79 -20.27 24.79
C ARG A 82 12.00 -20.87 24.05
N ASN A 83 11.92 -20.99 22.73
CA ASN A 83 12.93 -21.70 21.95
C ASN A 83 14.03 -20.74 21.48
N ALA A 84 15.27 -21.22 21.48
CA ALA A 84 16.38 -20.47 20.93
C ALA A 84 16.27 -20.36 19.41
N ALA A 85 16.63 -19.18 18.89
CA ALA A 85 16.80 -18.93 17.45
C ALA A 85 18.30 -18.82 17.14
N ALA A 86 18.71 -19.34 15.97
CA ALA A 86 20.03 -19.09 15.44
C ALA A 86 20.08 -17.65 14.90
N ARG A 87 21.08 -16.88 15.33
CA ARG A 87 21.33 -15.52 14.87
C ARG A 87 22.37 -15.55 13.76
N ALA A 88 22.12 -14.83 12.67
CA ALA A 88 23.11 -14.68 11.60
C ALA A 88 24.40 -14.04 12.14
N ALA A 89 25.55 -14.49 11.67
CA ALA A 89 26.86 -14.09 12.19
C ALA A 89 27.17 -12.59 11.97
N ASP A 90 26.57 -11.99 10.94
CA ASP A 90 26.76 -10.60 10.56
C ASP A 90 25.80 -9.63 11.25
N CYS A 91 24.89 -10.13 12.10
CA CYS A 91 23.93 -9.32 12.85
C CYS A 91 24.57 -8.27 13.77
N ASP A 92 25.77 -8.53 14.28
CA ASP A 92 26.51 -7.60 15.16
C ASP A 92 27.43 -6.66 14.37
N ARG A 93 27.51 -6.84 13.05
CA ARG A 93 28.34 -6.00 12.19
C ARG A 93 27.64 -4.68 11.91
N THR A 94 28.29 -3.58 12.26
CA THR A 94 27.77 -2.22 12.05
C THR A 94 28.36 -1.53 10.82
N LYS A 95 29.40 -2.09 10.21
CA LYS A 95 30.09 -1.55 9.04
C LYS A 95 30.37 -2.61 7.98
N THR A 96 30.32 -2.21 6.71
CA THR A 96 30.74 -3.05 5.58
C THR A 96 32.26 -3.21 5.55
N SER A 97 32.77 -4.09 4.69
CA SER A 97 34.21 -4.24 4.45
C SER A 97 34.88 -2.97 3.90
N ALA A 98 34.09 -2.06 3.30
CA ALA A 98 34.55 -0.75 2.82
C ALA A 98 34.56 0.33 3.92
N GLY A 99 34.14 0.01 5.16
CA GLY A 99 34.11 0.95 6.28
C GLY A 99 32.86 1.83 6.35
N GLU A 100 31.95 1.69 5.39
CA GLU A 100 30.63 2.32 5.35
C GLU A 100 29.69 1.67 6.37
N ALA A 101 28.64 2.35 6.80
CA ALA A 101 27.70 1.77 7.75
C ALA A 101 26.82 0.70 7.05
N ASP A 102 26.59 -0.43 7.73
CA ASP A 102 25.94 -1.62 7.17
C ASP A 102 24.40 -1.47 7.22
N ASP A 103 23.78 -1.23 6.07
CA ASP A 103 22.32 -1.14 5.90
C ASP A 103 21.64 -2.49 5.69
N GLY A 104 22.37 -3.60 5.84
CA GLY A 104 21.82 -4.95 5.75
C GLY A 104 20.78 -5.26 6.83
N GLU A 105 20.21 -6.45 6.74
CA GLU A 105 19.29 -6.97 7.74
C GLU A 105 20.01 -7.91 8.72
N CYS A 106 19.57 -7.92 9.98
CA CYS A 106 19.88 -8.98 10.92
C CYS A 106 18.77 -10.02 10.88
N THR A 107 19.14 -11.26 10.58
CA THR A 107 18.18 -12.38 10.52
C THR A 107 18.38 -13.36 11.68
N LEU A 108 17.27 -13.76 12.28
CA LEU A 108 17.15 -14.81 13.27
C LEU A 108 16.27 -15.91 12.68
N THR A 109 16.74 -17.16 12.74
CA THR A 109 16.01 -18.29 12.15
C THR A 109 15.94 -19.47 13.09
N ARG A 110 14.89 -20.28 12.91
CA ARG A 110 14.78 -21.61 13.51
C ARG A 110 14.18 -22.57 12.49
N GLY A 111 14.79 -23.75 12.37
CA GLY A 111 14.47 -24.71 11.32
C GLY A 111 15.18 -24.37 10.00
N THR A 112 14.84 -25.09 8.93
CA THR A 112 15.45 -24.92 7.61
C THR A 112 14.46 -24.30 6.62
N PRO A 113 14.84 -23.25 5.88
CA PRO A 113 13.95 -22.60 4.91
C PRO A 113 13.42 -23.58 3.85
N GLU A 114 14.29 -24.45 3.35
CA GLU A 114 13.98 -25.42 2.28
C GLU A 114 13.47 -26.77 2.79
N GLY A 115 13.44 -26.99 4.10
CA GLY A 115 12.99 -28.28 4.66
C GLY A 115 11.47 -28.42 4.74
N ASN A 116 11.01 -29.62 5.10
CA ASN A 116 9.59 -29.89 5.38
C ASN A 116 9.20 -29.63 6.85
N GLY A 117 10.15 -29.25 7.69
CA GLY A 117 9.93 -28.95 9.10
C GLY A 117 9.34 -27.56 9.33
N ALA A 118 8.90 -27.32 10.58
CA ALA A 118 8.51 -25.99 11.01
C ALA A 118 9.69 -25.02 10.84
N PHE A 119 9.40 -23.85 10.28
CA PHE A 119 10.39 -22.82 10.04
C PHE A 119 9.89 -21.48 10.57
N GLN A 120 10.78 -20.76 11.24
CA GLN A 120 10.49 -19.45 11.80
C GLN A 120 11.64 -18.50 11.47
N LEU A 121 11.30 -17.28 11.06
CA LEU A 121 12.26 -16.25 10.71
C LEU A 121 11.80 -14.90 11.26
N VAL A 122 12.76 -14.15 11.79
CA VAL A 122 12.66 -12.70 12.05
C VAL A 122 13.84 -12.05 11.35
N SER A 123 13.58 -11.16 10.39
CA SER A 123 14.60 -10.29 9.78
C SER A 123 14.24 -8.85 10.08
N PHE A 124 15.22 -8.01 10.39
CA PHE A 124 14.99 -6.60 10.64
C PHE A 124 16.22 -5.80 10.21
N SER A 125 16.03 -4.54 9.84
CA SER A 125 17.14 -3.66 9.47
C SER A 125 18.14 -3.56 10.61
N LYS A 126 19.44 -3.75 10.36
CA LYS A 126 20.50 -3.58 11.38
C LYS A 126 20.47 -2.17 11.95
N ASN A 127 20.20 -1.18 11.10
CA ASN A 127 19.68 0.10 11.54
C ASN A 127 18.15 0.07 11.55
N ILE A 128 17.56 -0.15 12.71
CA ILE A 128 16.09 -0.23 12.84
C ILE A 128 15.38 1.08 12.46
N GLY A 129 16.10 2.20 12.39
CA GLY A 129 15.60 3.46 11.86
C GLY A 129 15.14 3.40 10.39
N ASN A 130 15.62 2.42 9.62
CA ASN A 130 15.15 2.15 8.24
C ASN A 130 13.79 1.43 8.22
N GLY A 131 13.28 0.99 9.38
CA GLY A 131 11.89 0.54 9.53
C GLY A 131 11.49 -0.77 8.87
N ASN A 132 12.41 -1.54 8.26
CA ASN A 132 12.06 -2.82 7.64
C ASN A 132 12.12 -3.97 8.66
N ILE A 133 11.02 -4.72 8.76
CA ILE A 133 10.88 -5.88 9.65
C ILE A 133 10.10 -6.97 8.91
N LYS A 134 10.61 -8.20 8.91
CA LYS A 134 9.98 -9.38 8.30
C LYS A 134 9.87 -10.50 9.32
N ILE A 135 8.68 -11.07 9.43
CA ILE A 135 8.43 -12.27 10.22
C ILE A 135 7.77 -13.30 9.31
N LEU A 136 8.24 -14.53 9.40
CA LEU A 136 7.66 -15.67 8.70
C LEU A 136 7.59 -16.86 9.63
N LYS A 137 6.41 -17.45 9.76
CA LYS A 137 6.20 -18.76 10.38
C LYS A 137 5.62 -19.69 9.33
N ARG A 138 6.25 -20.84 9.19
CA ARG A 138 5.75 -21.96 8.39
C ARG A 138 5.58 -23.15 9.34
N PRO A 139 4.38 -23.74 9.45
CA PRO A 139 4.22 -24.99 10.16
C PRO A 139 4.99 -26.12 9.45
N ALA A 140 5.23 -27.24 10.15
CA ALA A 140 5.74 -28.43 9.48
C ALA A 140 4.71 -28.91 8.44
N SER A 141 5.20 -29.39 7.29
CA SER A 141 4.36 -30.04 6.30
C SER A 141 3.65 -31.23 6.95
N PRO A 142 2.35 -31.45 6.64
CA PRO A 142 1.67 -32.63 7.12
C PRO A 142 2.39 -33.89 6.61
N THR A 143 2.42 -34.93 7.45
CA THR A 143 2.84 -36.27 7.04
C THR A 143 1.81 -36.86 6.06
N GLU A 144 2.14 -37.96 5.38
CA GLU A 144 1.28 -38.59 4.37
C GLU A 144 -0.14 -38.90 4.92
N ASP A 145 -0.22 -39.34 6.18
CA ASP A 145 -1.46 -39.59 6.94
C ASP A 145 -2.27 -38.34 7.34
N GLY A 146 -1.78 -37.14 7.02
CA GLY A 146 -2.39 -35.85 7.35
C GLY A 146 -2.69 -34.97 6.15
N LEU A 147 -2.38 -35.43 4.92
CA LEU A 147 -2.68 -34.75 3.67
C LEU A 147 -4.19 -34.63 3.40
N ASP A 148 -4.95 -35.66 3.81
CA ASP A 148 -6.41 -35.71 3.76
C ASP A 148 -7.11 -34.57 4.54
N LYS A 149 -6.38 -33.96 5.47
CA LYS A 149 -6.85 -32.88 6.35
C LYS A 149 -6.26 -31.51 5.97
N TRP A 150 -5.59 -31.39 4.83
CA TRP A 150 -4.96 -30.16 4.36
C TRP A 150 -5.62 -29.66 3.06
N PRO A 151 -5.88 -28.35 2.92
CA PRO A 151 -5.66 -27.26 3.88
C PRO A 151 -6.72 -27.26 4.99
N LYS A 152 -6.29 -27.16 6.26
CA LYS A 152 -7.24 -26.95 7.36
C LYS A 152 -7.85 -25.55 7.19
N PRO A 153 -9.17 -25.37 7.40
CA PRO A 153 -9.75 -24.05 7.53
C PRO A 153 -9.16 -23.38 8.77
N VAL A 154 -8.13 -22.55 8.59
CA VAL A 154 -7.40 -21.93 9.71
C VAL A 154 -7.82 -20.49 9.95
N ALA A 155 -8.76 -19.90 9.20
CA ALA A 155 -9.28 -18.56 9.49
C ALA A 155 -10.82 -18.54 9.67
N THR A 156 -11.39 -19.62 10.22
CA THR A 156 -12.86 -19.76 10.31
C THR A 156 -13.46 -19.05 11.51
N LYS A 157 -12.67 -18.85 12.57
CA LYS A 157 -13.12 -18.19 13.80
C LYS A 157 -12.72 -16.72 13.86
N LEU A 158 -11.78 -16.30 13.02
CA LEU A 158 -11.25 -14.94 13.02
C LEU A 158 -12.13 -14.00 12.20
N THR A 159 -12.89 -13.13 12.89
CA THR A 159 -13.63 -12.04 12.23
C THR A 159 -12.67 -10.97 11.70
N ASP A 160 -13.12 -10.12 10.76
CA ASP A 160 -12.28 -9.03 10.23
C ASP A 160 -11.92 -8.01 11.33
N ALA A 161 -12.83 -7.76 12.27
CA ALA A 161 -12.56 -6.89 13.41
C ALA A 161 -11.51 -7.49 14.36
N ASP A 162 -11.61 -8.79 14.65
CA ASP A 162 -10.62 -9.49 15.49
C ASP A 162 -9.26 -9.57 14.81
N ALA A 163 -9.22 -9.81 13.49
CA ALA A 163 -8.00 -9.83 12.71
C ALA A 163 -7.30 -8.47 12.77
N LEU A 164 -8.04 -7.38 12.57
CA LEU A 164 -7.51 -6.02 12.67
C LEU A 164 -7.02 -5.71 14.09
N GLY A 165 -7.80 -6.05 15.13
CA GLY A 165 -7.41 -5.85 16.52
C GLY A 165 -6.11 -6.59 16.88
N LYS A 166 -5.99 -7.86 16.49
CA LYS A 166 -4.76 -8.65 16.68
C LYS A 166 -3.58 -8.10 15.89
N ALA A 167 -3.79 -7.65 14.66
CA ALA A 167 -2.75 -7.03 13.83
C ALA A 167 -2.24 -5.73 14.45
N LEU A 168 -3.14 -4.86 14.92
CA LEU A 168 -2.80 -3.60 15.59
C LEU A 168 -2.03 -3.84 16.90
N ALA A 169 -2.49 -4.80 17.72
CA ALA A 169 -1.78 -5.17 18.95
C ALA A 169 -0.38 -5.70 18.64
N PHE A 170 -0.25 -6.59 17.65
CA PHE A 170 1.07 -7.11 17.28
C PHE A 170 1.99 -5.99 16.73
N ALA A 171 1.49 -5.15 15.83
CA ALA A 171 2.22 -4.02 15.27
C ALA A 171 2.71 -3.04 16.35
N THR A 172 1.82 -2.59 17.23
CA THR A 172 2.13 -1.53 18.19
C THR A 172 2.82 -2.06 19.44
N GLU A 173 2.35 -3.17 19.99
CA GLU A 173 2.86 -3.69 21.25
C GLU A 173 4.08 -4.58 21.01
N THR A 174 4.11 -5.41 19.97
CA THR A 174 5.23 -6.35 19.74
C THR A 174 6.35 -5.74 18.90
N LEU A 175 6.01 -5.07 17.79
CA LEU A 175 7.01 -4.47 16.90
C LEU A 175 7.39 -3.04 17.30
N GLY A 176 6.64 -2.41 18.20
CA GLY A 176 6.90 -1.04 18.64
C GLY A 176 6.48 0.02 17.61
N LEU A 177 5.65 -0.31 16.62
CA LEU A 177 5.16 0.69 15.66
C LEU A 177 4.33 1.77 16.39
N PRO A 178 4.47 3.05 16.04
CA PRO A 178 3.81 4.10 16.79
C PRO A 178 2.29 4.07 16.58
N LYS A 179 1.53 3.88 17.66
CA LYS A 179 0.06 3.79 17.59
C LYS A 179 -0.59 5.02 16.95
N GLY A 180 -0.04 6.21 17.19
CA GLY A 180 -0.53 7.47 16.61
C GLY A 180 -0.33 7.59 15.10
N GLU A 181 0.51 6.74 14.50
CA GLU A 181 0.79 6.75 13.07
C GLU A 181 0.01 5.68 12.28
N ILE A 182 -0.89 4.95 12.95
CA ILE A 182 -1.75 3.94 12.33
C ILE A 182 -3.19 4.45 12.40
N PRO A 183 -3.82 4.78 11.27
CA PRO A 183 -5.18 5.29 11.26
C PRO A 183 -6.13 4.20 11.78
N LEU A 184 -6.97 4.58 12.75
CA LEU A 184 -8.02 3.69 13.23
C LEU A 184 -9.26 3.85 12.35
N PRO A 185 -9.98 2.75 12.06
CA PRO A 185 -11.24 2.84 11.34
C PRO A 185 -12.24 3.74 12.11
N PRO A 186 -13.11 4.49 11.41
CA PRO A 186 -14.13 5.30 12.06
C PRO A 186 -15.01 4.45 12.97
N THR A 187 -15.34 4.97 14.16
CA THR A 187 -16.21 4.29 15.13
C THR A 187 -17.69 4.41 14.78
N SER A 188 -18.09 5.38 13.96
CA SER A 188 -19.46 5.51 13.48
C SER A 188 -19.65 4.63 12.25
N SER A 189 -20.75 3.86 12.23
CA SER A 189 -21.19 3.01 11.13
C SER A 189 -21.52 3.84 9.89
N THR A 190 -20.51 4.42 9.25
CA THR A 190 -20.68 5.01 7.92
C THR A 190 -20.82 3.83 6.97
N ALA A 191 -22.05 3.57 6.53
CA ALA A 191 -22.39 2.48 5.63
C ALA A 191 -21.39 2.46 4.45
N GLY A 192 -20.59 1.40 4.36
CA GLY A 192 -19.63 1.19 3.29
C GLY A 192 -18.14 1.28 3.66
N PHE A 193 -17.75 1.65 4.89
CA PHE A 193 -16.33 1.56 5.28
C PHE A 193 -15.90 0.10 5.39
N LYS A 194 -15.04 -0.36 4.48
CA LYS A 194 -14.44 -1.68 4.54
C LYS A 194 -13.18 -1.62 5.39
N LEU A 195 -13.10 -2.50 6.40
CA LEU A 195 -11.86 -2.69 7.15
C LEU A 195 -10.73 -3.10 6.19
N PRO A 196 -9.47 -2.74 6.49
CA PRO A 196 -8.32 -3.06 5.63
C PRO A 196 -7.89 -4.53 5.79
N VAL A 197 -8.87 -5.44 5.77
CA VAL A 197 -8.72 -6.87 5.93
C VAL A 197 -9.18 -7.55 4.65
N ARG A 198 -8.36 -8.45 4.13
CA ARG A 198 -8.69 -9.34 3.02
C ARG A 198 -8.64 -10.78 3.52
N THR A 199 -9.50 -11.63 2.97
CA THR A 199 -9.46 -13.07 3.26
C THR A 199 -8.82 -13.78 2.08
N LEU A 200 -7.72 -14.49 2.32
CA LEU A 200 -7.20 -15.47 1.40
C LEU A 200 -8.04 -16.75 1.57
N ALA A 201 -8.72 -17.15 0.51
CA ALA A 201 -9.51 -18.37 0.45
C ALA A 201 -9.03 -19.25 -0.71
N LEU A 202 -9.09 -20.56 -0.51
CA LEU A 202 -8.85 -21.55 -1.55
C LEU A 202 -10.19 -21.97 -2.13
N GLY A 203 -10.34 -21.83 -3.44
CA GLY A 203 -11.49 -22.38 -4.16
C GLY A 203 -11.32 -23.89 -4.31
N LEU A 204 -12.36 -24.63 -3.97
CA LEU A 204 -12.48 -26.05 -4.27
C LEU A 204 -13.37 -26.21 -5.50
N GLY A 205 -12.97 -27.07 -6.42
CA GLY A 205 -13.65 -27.25 -7.69
C GLY A 205 -12.96 -28.30 -8.57
N ASP A 206 -13.60 -28.63 -9.70
CA ASP A 206 -13.13 -29.56 -10.73
C ASP A 206 -12.24 -28.89 -11.80
N GLY A 207 -11.71 -27.69 -11.49
CA GLY A 207 -10.87 -26.90 -12.39
C GLY A 207 -11.65 -25.94 -13.30
N GLU A 208 -12.94 -26.20 -13.57
CA GLU A 208 -13.79 -25.33 -14.40
C GLU A 208 -14.77 -24.49 -13.56
N LYS A 209 -15.18 -24.98 -12.38
CA LYS A 209 -16.08 -24.24 -11.48
C LYS A 209 -15.64 -24.34 -10.02
N THR A 210 -15.51 -23.18 -9.38
CA THR A 210 -15.39 -23.12 -7.91
C THR A 210 -16.74 -23.46 -7.30
N THR A 211 -16.83 -24.59 -6.60
CA THR A 211 -18.06 -25.08 -5.94
C THR A 211 -18.08 -24.75 -4.46
N ASP A 212 -16.92 -24.58 -3.82
CA ASP A 212 -16.79 -24.21 -2.41
C ASP A 212 -15.53 -23.35 -2.18
N THR A 213 -15.44 -22.68 -1.03
CA THR A 213 -14.27 -21.88 -0.64
C THR A 213 -13.88 -22.12 0.80
N ILE A 214 -12.60 -22.38 1.04
CA ILE A 214 -12.03 -22.52 2.37
C ILE A 214 -11.20 -21.28 2.71
N ALA A 215 -11.62 -20.54 3.74
CA ALA A 215 -10.83 -19.43 4.26
C ALA A 215 -9.55 -19.95 4.96
N VAL A 216 -8.40 -19.52 4.46
CA VAL A 216 -7.09 -19.97 4.97
C VAL A 216 -6.46 -18.88 5.83
N GLN A 217 -6.45 -17.62 5.39
CA GLN A 217 -5.77 -16.55 6.14
C GLN A 217 -6.52 -15.22 6.04
N LYS A 218 -6.35 -14.38 7.06
CA LYS A 218 -6.69 -12.96 7.03
C LYS A 218 -5.42 -12.15 6.78
N ILE A 219 -5.48 -11.22 5.84
CA ILE A 219 -4.39 -10.32 5.49
C ILE A 219 -4.84 -8.92 5.88
N VAL A 220 -4.17 -8.33 6.86
CA VAL A 220 -4.42 -6.97 7.35
C VAL A 220 -3.36 -6.04 6.82
N THR A 221 -3.77 -4.95 6.18
CA THR A 221 -2.84 -3.90 5.71
C THR A 221 -2.97 -2.67 6.59
N LEU A 222 -1.89 -2.28 7.25
CA LEU A 222 -1.78 -1.08 8.06
C LEU A 222 -0.95 -0.07 7.27
N GLN A 223 -1.61 0.94 6.73
CA GLN A 223 -0.95 2.05 6.04
C GLN A 223 -0.55 3.10 7.08
N ARG A 224 0.69 3.60 7.02
CA ARG A 224 1.11 4.71 7.88
C ARG A 224 0.37 5.98 7.49
N ALA A 225 -0.13 6.70 8.49
CA ALA A 225 -0.71 8.03 8.33
C ALA A 225 -0.31 8.92 9.49
N LEU A 226 -0.01 10.19 9.23
CA LEU A 226 0.38 11.16 10.25
C LEU A 226 -0.74 12.16 10.51
N GLU A 227 -0.92 12.52 11.78
CA GLU A 227 -1.84 13.57 12.18
C GLU A 227 -1.29 14.93 11.76
N ILE A 228 -2.14 15.77 11.17
CA ILE A 228 -1.79 17.11 10.71
C ILE A 228 -2.81 18.13 11.25
N PRO A 229 -2.45 19.43 11.30
CA PRO A 229 -3.43 20.48 11.49
C PRO A 229 -4.57 20.37 10.47
N GLU A 230 -5.80 20.63 10.91
CA GLU A 230 -7.00 20.47 10.11
C GLU A 230 -6.92 21.20 8.76
N ILE A 231 -7.18 20.49 7.68
CA ILE A 231 -7.35 21.02 6.34
C ILE A 231 -8.81 20.83 5.93
N LYS A 232 -9.51 21.92 5.66
CA LYS A 232 -10.91 21.87 5.23
C LYS A 232 -10.98 21.77 3.70
N ASP A 233 -11.67 20.74 3.20
CA ASP A 233 -12.01 20.66 1.78
C ASP A 233 -13.08 21.71 1.46
N PRO A 234 -12.78 22.69 0.59
CA PRO A 234 -13.73 23.75 0.25
C PRO A 234 -14.99 23.23 -0.47
N ALA A 235 -14.91 22.09 -1.17
CA ALA A 235 -16.03 21.57 -1.95
C ALA A 235 -17.02 20.76 -1.09
N SER A 236 -16.51 19.87 -0.24
CA SER A 236 -17.35 18.98 0.58
C SER A 236 -17.57 19.49 2.01
N GLY A 237 -16.82 20.50 2.45
CA GLY A 237 -16.79 20.98 3.84
C GLY A 237 -16.18 19.98 4.82
N ARG A 238 -15.69 18.82 4.35
CA ARG A 238 -15.05 17.79 5.16
C ARG A 238 -13.66 18.23 5.60
N SER A 239 -13.23 17.70 6.74
CA SER A 239 -11.93 18.00 7.31
C SER A 239 -10.98 16.82 7.15
N LEU A 240 -9.76 17.11 6.71
CA LEU A 240 -8.63 16.20 6.65
C LEU A 240 -7.72 16.50 7.84
N THR A 241 -7.63 15.56 8.77
CA THR A 241 -6.81 15.64 9.99
C THR A 241 -5.66 14.64 10.00
N GLN A 242 -5.62 13.75 9.02
CA GLN A 242 -4.57 12.75 8.84
C GLN A 242 -4.24 12.63 7.35
N VAL A 243 -2.97 12.42 7.02
CA VAL A 243 -2.48 12.19 5.65
C VAL A 243 -1.63 10.95 5.58
N LEU A 244 -1.59 10.32 4.41
CA LEU A 244 -0.74 9.16 4.19
C LEU A 244 0.73 9.55 4.30
N ALA A 245 1.53 8.67 4.89
CA ALA A 245 2.96 8.84 5.01
C ALA A 245 3.71 7.55 4.58
N PRO A 246 5.03 7.63 4.35
CA PRO A 246 5.82 6.48 3.95
C PRO A 246 5.85 5.42 5.03
N GLY A 247 5.53 4.19 4.64
CA GLY A 247 5.52 3.05 5.55
C GLY A 247 4.23 2.24 5.45
N ARG A 248 4.39 0.92 5.42
CA ARG A 248 3.28 -0.03 5.36
C ARG A 248 3.63 -1.27 6.15
N ALA A 249 2.67 -1.80 6.89
CA ALA A 249 2.78 -3.11 7.53
C ALA A 249 1.68 -4.03 7.00
N VAL A 250 2.07 -5.21 6.54
CA VAL A 250 1.15 -6.29 6.16
C VAL A 250 1.27 -7.40 7.20
N VAL A 251 0.16 -7.75 7.82
CA VAL A 251 0.09 -8.80 8.85
C VAL A 251 -0.82 -9.90 8.35
N VAL A 252 -0.30 -11.12 8.28
CA VAL A 252 -1.05 -12.31 7.89
C VAL A 252 -1.36 -13.13 9.15
N LEU A 253 -2.65 -13.38 9.37
CA LEU A 253 -3.16 -14.07 10.54
C LEU A 253 -3.98 -15.29 10.15
N ASP A 254 -3.97 -16.25 11.06
CA ASP A 254 -4.93 -17.34 11.13
C ASP A 254 -5.43 -17.47 12.59
N ASP A 255 -6.20 -18.52 12.87
CA ASP A 255 -6.79 -18.84 14.17
C ASP A 255 -5.68 -19.15 15.22
N ALA A 256 -4.48 -19.55 14.78
CA ALA A 256 -3.31 -19.73 15.63
C ALA A 256 -2.52 -18.43 15.90
N GLY A 257 -2.87 -17.33 15.22
CA GLY A 257 -2.33 -16.00 15.45
C GLY A 257 -1.54 -15.46 14.26
N VAL A 258 -0.54 -14.63 14.54
CA VAL A 258 0.28 -13.99 13.49
C VAL A 258 1.25 -15.00 12.90
N GLN A 259 1.09 -15.24 11.59
CA GLN A 259 1.91 -16.15 10.80
C GLN A 259 2.98 -15.42 10.01
N GLN A 260 2.66 -14.25 9.45
CA GLN A 260 3.63 -13.44 8.71
C GLN A 260 3.46 -11.97 9.04
N VAL A 261 4.56 -11.25 9.03
CA VAL A 261 4.56 -9.78 9.03
C VAL A 261 5.58 -9.28 8.03
N HIS A 262 5.21 -8.25 7.29
CA HIS A 262 6.13 -7.47 6.50
C HIS A 262 5.88 -5.99 6.75
N VAL A 263 6.79 -5.36 7.49
CA VAL A 263 6.88 -3.91 7.63
C VAL A 263 7.93 -3.44 6.64
N ALA A 264 7.55 -2.48 5.80
CA ALA A 264 8.41 -1.88 4.80
C ALA A 264 8.36 -0.36 4.93
N ASN A 265 9.53 0.28 4.81
CA ASN A 265 9.72 1.73 4.74
C ASN A 265 9.08 2.48 5.91
N TRP A 266 8.99 1.88 7.10
CA TRP A 266 8.51 2.57 8.31
C TRP A 266 9.61 3.38 8.96
N HIS A 267 10.22 4.26 8.17
CA HIS A 267 11.42 4.97 8.55
C HIS A 267 11.18 5.90 9.74
N GLU A 268 12.26 6.18 10.47
CA GLU A 268 12.28 7.30 11.39
C GLU A 268 12.20 8.60 10.62
N LEU A 269 11.05 9.25 10.76
CA LEU A 269 10.76 10.52 10.13
C LEU A 269 11.17 11.66 11.05
N VAL A 270 11.63 12.76 10.45
CA VAL A 270 11.88 14.05 11.09
C VAL A 270 11.28 15.17 10.25
N ALA A 271 10.94 16.29 10.88
CA ALA A 271 10.50 17.48 10.15
C ALA A 271 11.61 17.97 9.21
N ASN A 272 11.27 18.36 7.99
CA ASN A 272 12.22 18.96 7.06
C ASN A 272 12.56 20.40 7.52
N PRO A 273 13.79 20.69 7.97
CA PRO A 273 14.16 22.04 8.43
C PRO A 273 14.22 23.07 7.30
N LYS A 274 14.27 22.61 6.04
CA LYS A 274 14.33 23.45 4.83
C LYS A 274 12.99 23.59 4.14
N LEU A 275 11.91 23.11 4.76
CA LEU A 275 10.59 23.24 4.19
C LEU A 275 10.25 24.73 4.01
N ASP A 276 10.19 25.19 2.76
CA ASP A 276 9.78 26.54 2.42
C ASP A 276 8.40 26.52 1.72
N PRO A 277 7.32 26.86 2.45
CA PRO A 277 6.00 27.01 1.88
C PRO A 277 5.91 27.96 0.67
N ALA A 278 6.81 28.94 0.56
CA ALA A 278 6.81 29.86 -0.58
C ALA A 278 7.21 29.17 -1.90
N GLN A 279 7.87 28.01 -1.83
CA GLN A 279 8.22 27.20 -3.00
C GLN A 279 7.11 26.22 -3.41
N ALA A 280 5.91 26.31 -2.83
CA ALA A 280 4.82 25.41 -3.17
C ALA A 280 4.40 25.56 -4.64
N LYS A 281 4.28 24.43 -5.35
CA LYS A 281 3.78 24.37 -6.73
C LYS A 281 2.33 24.81 -6.79
N SER A 282 1.95 25.52 -7.86
CA SER A 282 0.54 25.81 -8.16
C SER A 282 -0.18 24.58 -8.72
N ARG A 283 -1.52 24.59 -8.70
CA ARG A 283 -2.34 23.55 -9.34
C ARG A 283 -1.93 23.33 -10.80
N ALA A 284 -1.79 24.41 -11.58
CA ALA A 284 -1.42 24.31 -12.99
C ALA A 284 -0.02 23.70 -13.21
N GLN A 285 0.93 23.95 -12.30
CA GLN A 285 2.25 23.30 -12.36
C GLN A 285 2.14 21.80 -12.11
N LEU A 286 1.39 21.39 -11.07
CA LEU A 286 1.17 19.98 -10.73
C LEU A 286 0.45 19.22 -11.84
N VAL A 287 -0.58 19.81 -12.47
CA VAL A 287 -1.29 19.21 -13.60
C VAL A 287 -0.33 18.93 -14.74
N ARG A 288 0.46 19.94 -15.15
CA ARG A 288 1.41 19.80 -16.26
C ARG A 288 2.49 18.75 -15.97
N GLU A 289 3.05 18.77 -14.77
CA GLU A 289 4.09 17.82 -14.35
C GLU A 289 3.57 16.39 -14.37
N ILE A 290 2.43 16.13 -13.72
CA ILE A 290 1.85 14.79 -13.69
C ILE A 290 1.45 14.35 -15.11
N ALA A 291 0.80 15.21 -15.89
CA ALA A 291 0.39 14.86 -17.25
C ALA A 291 1.57 14.56 -18.18
N GLN A 292 2.66 15.33 -18.07
CA GLN A 292 3.87 15.11 -18.83
C GLN A 292 4.52 13.78 -18.46
N ASP A 293 4.67 13.48 -17.16
CA ASP A 293 5.22 12.19 -16.71
C ASP A 293 4.39 11.01 -17.23
N LEU A 294 3.05 11.10 -17.16
CA LEU A 294 2.17 10.04 -17.69
C LEU A 294 2.28 9.89 -19.20
N ALA A 295 2.46 10.99 -19.94
CA ALA A 295 2.65 10.95 -21.39
C ALA A 295 4.02 10.36 -21.77
N ASP A 296 5.07 10.70 -21.04
CA ASP A 296 6.44 10.18 -21.23
C ASP A 296 6.52 8.67 -20.94
N GLU A 297 5.68 8.17 -20.01
CA GLU A 297 5.48 6.73 -19.79
C GLU A 297 4.72 6.02 -20.92
N GLY A 298 4.22 6.75 -21.90
CA GLY A 298 3.48 6.20 -23.04
C GLY A 298 2.07 5.74 -22.68
N LEU A 299 1.46 6.30 -21.64
CA LEU A 299 0.06 6.00 -21.30
C LEU A 299 -0.89 6.62 -22.31
N THR A 300 -1.31 5.81 -23.29
CA THR A 300 -2.26 6.23 -24.31
C THR A 300 -3.72 6.08 -23.89
N GLN A 301 -4.02 5.29 -22.84
CA GLN A 301 -5.38 5.01 -22.37
C GLN A 301 -5.43 4.88 -20.84
N ILE A 302 -6.19 5.75 -20.18
CA ILE A 302 -6.31 5.80 -18.72
C ILE A 302 -7.75 5.45 -18.32
N SER A 303 -7.94 4.43 -17.49
CA SER A 303 -9.24 4.07 -16.95
C SER A 303 -9.61 4.94 -15.75
N SER A 304 -8.66 5.22 -14.86
CA SER A 304 -8.87 6.14 -13.75
C SER A 304 -7.55 6.70 -13.22
N VAL A 305 -7.61 7.94 -12.74
CA VAL A 305 -6.57 8.60 -11.94
C VAL A 305 -7.16 8.92 -10.57
N LYS A 306 -6.43 8.59 -9.51
CA LYS A 306 -6.77 8.97 -8.13
C LYS A 306 -5.59 9.69 -7.52
N ILE A 307 -5.85 10.88 -6.98
CA ILE A 307 -4.81 11.70 -6.35
C ILE A 307 -5.16 11.92 -4.89
N LEU A 308 -4.23 11.59 -4.01
CA LEU A 308 -4.33 11.79 -2.57
C LEU A 308 -3.24 12.75 -2.11
N ILE A 309 -3.52 13.51 -1.06
CA ILE A 309 -2.50 14.30 -0.36
C ILE A 309 -1.78 13.38 0.62
N GLY A 310 -0.45 13.44 0.61
CA GLY A 310 0.40 12.64 1.45
C GLY A 310 1.69 13.34 1.81
N LEU A 311 2.58 12.55 2.38
CA LEU A 311 3.96 12.89 2.69
C LEU A 311 4.83 11.84 2.01
N ASN A 312 5.97 12.29 1.49
CA ASN A 312 7.06 11.43 1.03
C ASN A 312 8.22 11.50 2.03
N ASP A 313 9.11 10.52 1.95
CA ASP A 313 10.39 10.51 2.63
C ASP A 313 11.48 11.05 1.70
N GLY A 314 12.29 11.97 2.23
CA GLY A 314 13.51 12.46 1.59
C GLY A 314 14.74 12.03 2.39
N TYR A 315 15.85 11.79 1.69
CA TYR A 315 17.13 11.59 2.36
C TYR A 315 17.70 12.94 2.83
N PRO A 316 18.09 13.07 4.11
CA PRO A 316 18.85 14.22 4.57
C PRO A 316 20.18 14.27 3.79
N ASN A 317 20.54 15.45 3.29
CA ASN A 317 21.83 15.63 2.62
C ASN A 317 22.95 15.56 3.69
N PRO A 318 23.86 14.57 3.63
CA PRO A 318 24.90 14.41 4.65
C PRO A 318 25.94 15.53 4.63
N ASP A 319 26.11 16.23 3.50
CA ASP A 319 27.08 17.33 3.35
C ASP A 319 26.56 18.69 3.83
N ASP A 320 25.31 18.74 4.31
CA ASP A 320 24.68 19.97 4.75
C ASP A 320 24.76 20.15 6.28
N PRO A 321 25.38 21.23 6.80
CA PRO A 321 25.48 21.49 8.24
C PRO A 321 24.13 21.69 8.93
N ASN A 322 23.07 22.03 8.18
CA ASN A 322 21.71 22.20 8.70
C ASN A 322 20.83 20.95 8.55
N SER A 323 21.40 19.85 8.07
CA SER A 323 20.70 18.57 7.96
C SER A 323 20.36 18.03 9.35
N PRO A 324 19.23 17.32 9.54
CA PRO A 324 18.93 16.66 10.80
C PRO A 324 20.11 15.80 11.26
N GLN A 325 20.61 16.07 12.46
CA GLN A 325 21.83 15.43 13.02
C GLN A 325 21.63 13.95 13.40
N CYS A 326 20.55 13.31 12.96
CA CYS A 326 20.44 11.88 13.03
C CYS A 326 21.00 11.28 11.74
N ALA A 327 22.04 10.45 11.90
CA ALA A 327 22.83 9.91 10.80
C ALA A 327 22.00 9.19 9.71
N ARG A 328 20.76 8.78 10.01
CA ARG A 328 19.90 7.93 9.15
C ARG A 328 18.39 8.14 9.36
N CYS A 329 17.94 9.35 9.70
CA CYS A 329 16.49 9.64 9.59
C CYS A 329 16.12 10.02 8.16
N PHE A 330 14.82 10.10 7.91
CA PHE A 330 14.24 10.59 6.67
C PHE A 330 13.46 11.86 6.96
N VAL A 331 13.55 12.86 6.09
CA VAL A 331 12.77 14.09 6.22
C VAL A 331 11.39 13.90 5.60
N ILE A 332 10.35 14.45 6.24
CA ILE A 332 9.01 14.50 5.63
C ILE A 332 8.93 15.60 4.58
N ASP A 333 8.48 15.24 3.39
CA ASP A 333 8.23 16.19 2.30
C ASP A 333 6.78 16.13 1.84
N PRO A 334 6.04 17.25 1.84
CA PRO A 334 4.68 17.30 1.32
C PRO A 334 4.57 16.81 -0.12
N SER A 335 3.66 15.85 -0.38
CA SER A 335 3.54 15.20 -1.69
C SER A 335 2.08 14.91 -2.09
N LEU A 336 1.91 14.62 -3.38
CA LEU A 336 0.71 13.99 -3.93
C LEU A 336 1.02 12.55 -4.29
N ILE A 337 0.14 11.64 -3.85
CA ILE A 337 0.19 10.23 -4.22
C ILE A 337 -0.81 10.03 -5.37
N VAL A 338 -0.28 9.75 -6.55
CA VAL A 338 -1.05 9.60 -7.78
C VAL A 338 -1.09 8.12 -8.15
N SER A 339 -2.28 7.53 -8.14
CA SER A 339 -2.52 6.16 -8.60
C SER A 339 -3.20 6.19 -9.95
N VAL A 340 -2.62 5.47 -10.91
CA VAL A 340 -3.13 5.38 -12.28
C VAL A 340 -3.49 3.94 -12.60
N THR A 341 -4.71 3.75 -13.09
CA THR A 341 -5.16 2.45 -13.62
C THR A 341 -5.32 2.57 -15.13
N PRO A 342 -4.55 1.83 -15.94
CA PRO A 342 -4.71 1.83 -17.39
C PRO A 342 -5.98 1.06 -17.80
N VAL A 343 -6.48 1.31 -19.01
CA VAL A 343 -7.54 0.47 -19.58
C VAL A 343 -6.97 -0.92 -19.89
N ALA A 344 -7.60 -1.98 -19.37
CA ALA A 344 -7.19 -3.35 -19.70
C ALA A 344 -7.45 -3.61 -21.20
N LYS A 345 -6.42 -3.94 -21.97
CA LYS A 345 -6.62 -4.47 -23.33
C LYS A 345 -7.19 -5.88 -23.21
N ALA A 346 -8.35 -6.11 -23.82
CA ALA A 346 -9.09 -7.37 -23.74
C ALA A 346 -8.44 -8.53 -24.51
N GLU A 347 -7.37 -8.31 -25.28
CA GLU A 347 -6.67 -9.36 -26.00
C GLU A 347 -5.17 -9.11 -26.00
N ARG A 348 -4.38 -10.06 -25.46
CA ARG A 348 -3.22 -10.64 -26.16
C ARG A 348 -2.66 -11.89 -25.46
N PRO A 349 -2.11 -12.84 -26.25
CA PRO A 349 -1.61 -14.12 -25.78
C PRO A 349 -0.27 -13.96 -25.06
N THR A 350 -0.09 -14.74 -24.00
CA THR A 350 1.16 -15.21 -23.39
C THR A 350 2.46 -14.42 -23.69
N GLN A 351 2.97 -13.72 -22.66
CA GLN A 351 4.40 -13.44 -22.34
C GLN A 351 4.73 -12.02 -21.81
N SER A 352 3.77 -11.25 -21.30
CA SER A 352 4.09 -10.10 -20.45
C SER A 352 3.09 -9.95 -19.32
N PHE A 353 3.53 -10.25 -18.09
CA PHE A 353 2.82 -9.84 -16.88
C PHE A 353 2.90 -8.30 -16.79
N GLY A 354 1.81 -7.58 -17.08
CA GLY A 354 1.84 -6.12 -17.02
C GLY A 354 0.53 -5.42 -17.37
N THR A 355 -0.48 -5.50 -16.49
CA THR A 355 -1.64 -4.59 -16.46
C THR A 355 -1.98 -4.16 -15.03
N ALA A 356 -1.02 -4.17 -14.12
CA ALA A 356 -1.21 -3.60 -12.79
C ALA A 356 -1.05 -2.07 -12.91
N GLY A 357 -2.03 -1.31 -12.45
CA GLY A 357 -1.86 0.13 -12.30
C GLY A 357 -0.66 0.48 -11.41
N PHE A 358 -0.14 1.69 -11.54
CA PHE A 358 1.03 2.13 -10.77
C PHE A 358 0.67 3.27 -9.81
N VAL A 359 1.58 3.53 -8.87
CA VAL A 359 1.48 4.62 -7.90
C VAL A 359 2.78 5.42 -7.94
N ARG A 360 2.68 6.73 -8.15
CA ARG A 360 3.80 7.67 -8.10
C ARG A 360 3.57 8.74 -7.05
N GLN A 361 4.67 9.27 -6.54
CA GLN A 361 4.65 10.42 -5.65
C GLN A 361 5.21 11.65 -6.33
N TYR A 362 4.53 12.79 -6.18
CA TYR A 362 4.93 14.08 -6.74
C TYR A 362 5.09 15.08 -5.62
N SER A 363 6.25 15.72 -5.51
CA SER A 363 6.48 16.74 -4.49
C SER A 363 5.59 17.96 -4.73
N LEU A 364 5.03 18.51 -3.64
CA LEU A 364 4.30 19.78 -3.66
C LEU A 364 5.23 21.01 -3.72
N LEU A 365 6.56 20.82 -3.69
CA LEU A 365 7.56 21.89 -3.68
C LEU A 365 8.35 21.92 -4.99
N ASN A 366 8.73 23.12 -5.42
CA ASN A 366 9.70 23.30 -6.50
C ASN A 366 11.11 22.83 -6.05
N GLY A 367 11.83 22.13 -6.92
CA GLY A 367 13.24 21.75 -6.69
C GLY A 367 13.49 20.53 -5.81
N ALA A 368 12.45 19.86 -5.28
CA ALA A 368 12.60 18.53 -4.68
C ALA A 368 12.85 17.48 -5.79
N ARG A 369 13.73 16.50 -5.54
CA ARG A 369 14.14 15.47 -6.52
C ARG A 369 12.93 14.72 -7.11
N GLN A 370 13.07 14.33 -8.38
CA GLN A 370 12.08 13.66 -9.22
C GLN A 370 11.50 12.39 -8.58
N SER A 371 10.27 12.08 -8.99
CA SER A 371 9.42 10.95 -8.64
C SER A 371 10.19 9.64 -8.40
N GLU A 372 10.11 9.10 -7.18
CA GLU A 372 10.47 7.70 -6.92
C GLU A 372 9.28 6.80 -7.25
N GLU A 373 9.55 5.73 -8.01
CA GLU A 373 8.61 4.66 -8.25
C GLU A 373 8.38 3.92 -6.93
N VAL A 374 7.21 4.12 -6.31
CA VAL A 374 6.80 3.27 -5.18
C VAL A 374 6.44 1.93 -5.79
N VAL A 375 7.37 0.96 -5.71
CA VAL A 375 7.12 -0.41 -6.16
C VAL A 375 6.00 -1.02 -5.30
N GLY A 376 4.77 -0.80 -5.74
CA GLY A 376 3.58 -1.48 -5.25
C GLY A 376 3.59 -2.91 -5.76
N ARG A 377 4.25 -3.80 -5.01
CA ARG A 377 3.96 -5.23 -5.06
C ARG A 377 3.26 -5.66 -3.78
#